data_AF-A0AAU7DZ44-F1
#
_entry.id   AF-A0AAU7DZ44-F1
#
_cell.length_a   1.000
_cell.length_b   1.000
_cell.length_c   1.000
_cell.angle_alpha   90.00
_cell.angle_beta   90.00
_cell.angle_gamma   90.00
#
_symmetry.space_group_name_H-M   'P 1'
#
loop_
_entity.id
_entity.type
_entity.pdbx_description
1 polymer ?
#
loop_
_entity_poly.entity_id
_entity_poly.type
_entity_poly.pdbx_seq_one_letter_code
_entity_poly.pdbx_strand_id
1 'polypeptide(L)'
;MKKNGSKARLITFLFFVLTVGGCSSGPEAHSGPLYQDFDFAILEQEAQIVADCVEDRTGFVLDVFENGGVGYGSDTVPKAQSEAVSDEIDNCTAELIPQSPETFSVELLERLYGLQVDARNCYVDLGFDLPEPTSKETFIDEFQSGGMFWNVIQDLVVGHRLSESKQIEIFQECPDPFDFFWR
;
A
#
# COMPACT_ATOMS: atom_id res chain seq x y z
N MET A 1 32.98 52.94 -64.84
CA MET A 1 34.41 52.56 -64.77
C MET A 1 34.70 51.95 -63.40
N LYS A 2 35.26 50.71 -63.37
CA LYS A 2 36.07 50.04 -62.30
C LYS A 2 35.51 50.04 -60.85
N LYS A 3 35.48 48.93 -60.09
CA LYS A 3 36.23 47.66 -60.11
C LYS A 3 35.52 46.60 -59.25
N ASN A 4 35.75 45.35 -59.65
CA ASN A 4 35.35 44.07 -59.06
C ASN A 4 35.70 43.86 -57.57
N GLY A 5 34.97 42.94 -56.93
CA GLY A 5 35.35 42.33 -55.66
C GLY A 5 34.51 41.10 -55.31
N SER A 6 34.73 39.97 -55.99
CA SER A 6 34.18 38.66 -55.62
C SER A 6 34.78 38.15 -54.30
N LYS A 7 33.95 37.66 -53.38
CA LYS A 7 34.34 36.62 -52.41
C LYS A 7 33.18 35.65 -52.18
N ALA A 8 33.41 34.41 -52.61
CA ALA A 8 32.65 33.22 -52.25
C ALA A 8 32.86 32.86 -50.76
N ARG A 9 31.88 32.12 -50.21
CA ARG A 9 31.88 31.23 -49.01
C ARG A 9 30.46 31.32 -48.41
N LEU A 10 29.79 30.30 -47.91
CA LEU A 10 30.03 28.88 -47.70
C LEU A 10 28.62 28.34 -47.45
N ILE A 11 28.20 27.27 -48.14
CA ILE A 11 26.94 26.58 -47.87
C ILE A 11 27.14 25.79 -46.57
N THR A 12 26.41 26.13 -45.51
CA THR A 12 26.30 25.31 -44.31
C THR A 12 24.85 24.82 -44.23
N PHE A 13 24.65 23.58 -44.67
CA PHE A 13 23.48 22.77 -44.33
C PHE A 13 23.50 22.52 -42.83
N LEU A 14 22.58 23.11 -42.06
CA LEU A 14 22.32 22.69 -40.70
C LEU A 14 21.13 21.72 -40.72
N PHE A 15 21.46 20.44 -40.81
CA PHE A 15 20.61 19.36 -40.31
C PHE A 15 20.48 19.57 -38.80
N PHE A 16 19.28 19.87 -38.30
CA PHE A 16 18.97 19.62 -36.89
C PHE A 16 18.01 18.45 -36.78
N VAL A 17 18.61 17.40 -36.23
CA VAL A 17 18.13 16.05 -35.98
C VAL A 17 17.10 16.06 -34.85
N LEU A 18 16.01 15.33 -35.08
CA LEU A 18 15.17 14.59 -34.11
C LEU A 18 15.28 15.02 -32.64
N THR A 19 14.28 15.77 -32.14
CA THR A 19 13.92 15.69 -30.73
C THR A 19 12.96 14.52 -30.54
N VAL A 20 13.53 13.47 -29.99
CA VAL A 20 12.96 12.23 -29.50
C VAL A 20 11.69 12.50 -28.68
N GLY A 21 10.68 11.64 -28.87
CA GLY A 21 9.48 11.64 -28.06
C GLY A 21 9.82 11.56 -26.58
N GLY A 22 9.38 12.56 -25.83
CA GLY A 22 9.27 12.43 -24.38
C GLY A 22 8.21 11.38 -24.12
N CYS A 23 8.65 10.16 -23.75
CA CYS A 23 7.84 9.34 -22.86
C CYS A 23 7.53 10.22 -21.66
N SER A 24 6.25 10.58 -21.51
CA SER A 24 5.72 11.01 -20.24
C SER A 24 5.91 9.83 -19.29
N SER A 25 7.01 9.84 -18.54
CA SER A 25 7.07 9.10 -17.29
C SER A 25 5.85 9.55 -16.52
N GLY A 26 4.87 8.66 -16.33
CA GLY A 26 3.87 8.86 -15.29
C GLY A 26 4.58 9.06 -13.95
N PRO A 27 3.91 9.64 -12.94
CA PRO A 27 4.49 9.74 -11.61
C PRO A 27 5.02 8.34 -11.23
N GLU A 28 6.34 8.25 -11.03
CA GLU A 28 6.93 7.07 -10.41
C GLU A 28 6.19 6.90 -9.09
N ALA A 29 5.47 5.78 -8.94
CA ALA A 29 4.83 5.46 -7.68
C ALA A 29 5.87 5.64 -6.57
N HIS A 30 5.59 6.53 -5.61
CA HIS A 30 6.48 6.88 -4.52
C HIS A 30 6.59 5.75 -3.48
N SER A 31 6.43 4.49 -3.88
CA SER A 31 6.73 3.36 -3.03
C SER A 31 8.25 3.22 -2.90
N GLY A 32 8.77 3.65 -1.75
CA GLY A 32 10.20 3.62 -1.43
C GLY A 32 10.83 2.20 -1.50
N PRO A 33 12.15 2.08 -1.30
CA PRO A 33 12.86 0.79 -1.35
C PRO A 33 12.33 -0.25 -0.35
N LEU A 34 11.65 0.17 0.71
CA LEU A 34 10.97 -0.71 1.67
C LEU A 34 9.83 -1.54 1.07
N TYR A 35 9.41 -1.21 -0.15
CA TYR A 35 8.33 -1.87 -0.88
C TYR A 35 8.79 -2.91 -1.93
N GLN A 36 10.10 -3.12 -2.12
CA GLN A 36 10.60 -3.95 -3.23
C GLN A 36 10.74 -5.45 -2.91
N ASP A 37 10.55 -5.87 -1.66
CA ASP A 37 10.75 -7.26 -1.22
C ASP A 37 9.43 -8.07 -1.11
N PHE A 38 8.32 -7.61 -1.71
CA PHE A 38 7.01 -8.26 -1.58
C PHE A 38 6.73 -9.33 -2.65
N ASP A 39 6.29 -10.51 -2.21
CA ASP A 39 5.75 -11.57 -3.07
C ASP A 39 4.24 -11.76 -2.80
N PHE A 40 3.41 -11.05 -3.57
CA PHE A 40 1.95 -11.12 -3.48
C PHE A 40 1.40 -12.56 -3.64
N ALA A 41 2.15 -13.46 -4.30
CA ALA A 41 1.74 -14.84 -4.48
C ALA A 41 1.73 -15.63 -3.15
N ILE A 42 2.57 -15.26 -2.18
CA ILE A 42 2.55 -15.87 -0.85
C ILE A 42 1.27 -15.45 -0.11
N LEU A 43 0.82 -14.21 -0.33
CA LEU A 43 -0.27 -13.63 0.44
C LEU A 43 -1.62 -14.24 0.07
N GLU A 44 -1.86 -14.33 -1.23
CA GLU A 44 -3.00 -15.02 -1.82
C GLU A 44 -3.02 -16.50 -1.41
N GLN A 45 -1.85 -17.15 -1.35
CA GLN A 45 -1.75 -18.55 -0.91
C GLN A 45 -2.17 -18.75 0.54
N GLU A 46 -1.72 -17.89 1.47
CA GLU A 46 -2.13 -17.96 2.88
C GLU A 46 -3.64 -17.71 3.05
N ALA A 47 -4.17 -16.72 2.33
CA ALA A 47 -5.59 -16.42 2.33
C ALA A 47 -6.43 -17.59 1.79
N GLN A 48 -5.96 -18.26 0.75
CA GLN A 48 -6.59 -19.47 0.23
C GLN A 48 -6.62 -20.60 1.26
N ILE A 49 -5.52 -20.80 2.01
CA ILE A 49 -5.46 -21.81 3.08
C ILE A 49 -6.53 -21.54 4.16
N VAL A 50 -6.72 -20.26 4.54
CA VAL A 50 -7.76 -19.87 5.51
C VAL A 50 -9.16 -20.07 4.92
N ALA A 51 -9.38 -19.65 3.67
CA ALA A 51 -10.67 -19.82 2.99
C ALA A 51 -11.08 -21.30 2.90
N ASP A 52 -10.15 -22.18 2.53
CA ASP A 52 -10.38 -23.64 2.46
C ASP A 52 -10.77 -24.21 3.84
N CYS A 53 -10.10 -23.76 4.91
CA CYS A 53 -10.43 -24.19 6.28
C CYS A 53 -11.83 -23.76 6.71
N VAL A 54 -12.24 -22.53 6.39
CA VAL A 54 -13.57 -22.03 6.73
C VAL A 54 -14.64 -22.76 5.91
N GLU A 55 -14.39 -23.02 4.63
CA GLU A 55 -15.28 -23.82 3.79
C GLU A 55 -15.45 -25.24 4.35
N ASP A 56 -14.37 -25.91 4.74
CA ASP A 56 -14.41 -27.25 5.32
C ASP A 56 -15.24 -27.33 6.62
N ARG A 57 -15.23 -26.26 7.43
CA ARG A 57 -15.89 -26.24 8.75
C ARG A 57 -17.31 -25.70 8.72
N THR A 58 -17.59 -24.76 7.82
CA THR A 58 -18.87 -24.04 7.79
C THR A 58 -19.69 -24.31 6.53
N GLY A 59 -19.05 -24.80 5.47
CA GLY A 59 -19.64 -24.97 4.13
C GLY A 59 -19.78 -23.66 3.35
N PHE A 60 -19.25 -22.54 3.84
CA PHE A 60 -19.27 -21.25 3.14
C PHE A 60 -17.98 -21.01 2.37
N VAL A 61 -18.13 -20.65 1.10
CA VAL A 61 -17.03 -20.21 0.24
C VAL A 61 -16.75 -18.74 0.52
N LEU A 62 -15.49 -18.43 0.81
CA LEU A 62 -15.00 -17.06 0.99
C LEU A 62 -14.35 -16.54 -0.28
N ASP A 63 -14.40 -15.22 -0.47
CA ASP A 63 -13.61 -14.53 -1.49
C ASP A 63 -12.17 -14.37 -1.00
N VAL A 64 -11.21 -14.71 -1.85
CA VAL A 64 -9.78 -14.49 -1.63
C VAL A 64 -9.33 -13.31 -2.47
N PHE A 65 -8.65 -12.35 -1.84
CA PHE A 65 -8.15 -11.16 -2.51
C PHE A 65 -6.65 -11.29 -2.79
N GLU A 66 -6.16 -10.62 -3.85
CA GLU A 66 -4.72 -10.64 -4.22
C GLU A 66 -3.80 -10.02 -3.14
N ASN A 67 -4.35 -9.20 -2.24
CA ASN A 67 -3.65 -8.71 -1.04
C ASN A 67 -3.65 -9.73 0.12
N GLY A 68 -4.18 -10.92 -0.12
CA GLY A 68 -4.37 -12.02 0.80
C GLY A 68 -5.35 -11.74 1.94
N GLY A 69 -6.31 -10.83 1.75
CA GLY A 69 -7.50 -10.79 2.59
C GLY A 69 -8.46 -11.94 2.27
N VAL A 70 -9.33 -12.27 3.23
CA VAL A 70 -10.50 -13.13 3.01
C VAL A 70 -11.77 -12.34 3.32
N GLY A 71 -12.81 -12.53 2.53
CA GLY A 71 -14.08 -11.81 2.68
C GLY A 71 -15.30 -12.64 2.29
N TYR A 72 -16.49 -12.10 2.55
CA TYR A 72 -17.74 -12.70 2.12
C TYR A 72 -18.84 -11.65 1.99
N GLY A 73 -19.76 -11.89 1.04
CA GLY A 73 -20.96 -11.09 0.83
C GLY A 73 -22.18 -11.64 1.58
N SER A 74 -23.22 -10.82 1.70
CA SER A 74 -24.50 -11.24 2.31
C SER A 74 -25.28 -12.27 1.47
N ASP A 75 -24.88 -12.44 0.20
CA ASP A 75 -25.38 -13.41 -0.75
C ASP A 75 -24.72 -14.79 -0.59
N THR A 76 -23.50 -14.86 -0.05
CA THR A 76 -22.81 -16.12 0.27
C THR A 76 -23.01 -16.52 1.73
N VAL A 77 -22.90 -15.57 2.67
CA VAL A 77 -23.07 -15.80 4.10
C VAL A 77 -24.29 -15.04 4.62
N PRO A 78 -25.35 -15.74 5.09
CA PRO A 78 -26.49 -15.09 5.71
C PRO A 78 -26.08 -14.26 6.93
N LYS A 79 -26.68 -13.08 7.11
CA LYS A 79 -26.38 -12.19 8.26
C LYS A 79 -26.48 -12.86 9.63
N ALA A 80 -27.36 -13.86 9.78
CA ALA A 80 -27.48 -14.61 11.03
C ALA A 80 -26.27 -15.52 11.34
N GLN A 81 -25.41 -15.76 10.36
CA GLN A 81 -24.23 -16.62 10.44
C GLN A 81 -22.92 -15.85 10.25
N SER A 82 -22.97 -14.54 9.96
CA SER A 82 -21.76 -13.74 9.71
C SER A 82 -20.80 -13.73 10.89
N GLU A 83 -21.32 -13.65 12.12
CA GLU A 83 -20.48 -13.70 13.33
C GLU A 83 -19.78 -15.06 13.45
N ALA A 84 -20.50 -16.16 13.26
CA ALA A 84 -19.92 -17.50 13.32
C ALA A 84 -18.87 -17.75 12.21
N VAL A 85 -19.09 -17.22 11.01
CA VAL A 85 -18.09 -17.30 9.92
C VAL A 85 -16.88 -16.43 10.24
N SER A 86 -17.07 -15.23 10.80
CA SER A 86 -15.98 -14.37 11.26
C SER A 86 -15.13 -15.04 12.33
N ASP A 87 -15.77 -15.65 13.34
CA ASP A 87 -15.07 -16.39 14.39
C ASP A 87 -14.27 -17.57 13.80
N GLU A 88 -14.80 -18.21 12.76
CA GLU A 88 -14.09 -19.33 12.12
C GLU A 88 -12.93 -18.89 11.24
N ILE A 89 -13.02 -17.71 10.59
CA ILE A 89 -11.88 -17.08 9.94
C ILE A 89 -10.77 -16.86 10.97
N ASP A 90 -11.08 -16.30 12.14
CA ASP A 90 -10.11 -16.06 13.20
C ASP A 90 -9.50 -17.38 13.71
N ASN A 91 -10.31 -18.41 13.92
CA ASN A 91 -9.85 -19.73 14.36
C ASN A 91 -8.93 -20.40 13.32
N CYS A 92 -9.34 -20.43 12.05
CA CYS A 92 -8.55 -21.00 10.97
C CYS A 92 -7.25 -20.25 10.76
N THR A 93 -7.28 -18.91 10.83
CA THR A 93 -6.07 -18.07 10.76
C THR A 93 -5.15 -18.34 11.94
N ALA A 94 -5.69 -18.51 13.16
CA ALA A 94 -4.88 -18.79 14.34
C ALA A 94 -4.20 -20.17 14.31
N GLU A 95 -4.87 -21.16 13.71
CA GLU A 95 -4.40 -22.54 13.63
C GLU A 95 -3.39 -22.77 12.50
N LEU A 96 -3.67 -22.22 11.32
CA LEU A 96 -3.00 -22.61 10.08
C LEU A 96 -1.95 -21.62 9.63
N ILE A 97 -2.20 -20.34 9.86
CA ILE A 97 -1.18 -19.33 9.65
C ILE A 97 -0.45 -19.27 10.97
N PRO A 98 0.86 -19.60 11.02
CA PRO A 98 1.61 -19.50 12.26
C PRO A 98 1.52 -18.06 12.75
N GLN A 99 0.59 -17.83 13.69
CA GLN A 99 0.49 -16.57 14.37
C GLN A 99 1.81 -16.43 15.11
N SER A 100 2.60 -15.45 14.70
CA SER A 100 3.46 -14.82 15.67
C SER A 100 3.33 -13.32 15.44
N PRO A 101 2.95 -12.55 16.47
CA PRO A 101 3.55 -12.79 17.78
C PRO A 101 2.71 -12.43 19.02
N GLU A 102 2.92 -13.17 20.11
CA GLU A 102 2.74 -12.62 21.47
C GLU A 102 3.74 -11.47 21.79
N THR A 103 4.46 -10.92 20.81
CA THR A 103 5.23 -9.66 20.88
C THR A 103 5.84 -9.35 19.51
N PHE A 104 5.32 -8.34 18.80
CA PHE A 104 5.95 -7.92 17.54
C PHE A 104 7.40 -7.59 17.84
N SER A 105 8.33 -8.14 17.05
CA SER A 105 9.73 -7.86 17.24
C SER A 105 9.91 -6.34 17.14
N VAL A 106 10.81 -5.78 17.95
CA VAL A 106 11.10 -4.35 17.91
C VAL A 106 11.45 -3.93 16.48
N GLU A 107 12.23 -4.75 15.77
CA GLU A 107 12.60 -4.51 14.36
C GLU A 107 11.38 -4.42 13.42
N LEU A 108 10.38 -5.28 13.58
CA LEU A 108 9.16 -5.24 12.78
C LEU A 108 8.32 -3.98 13.10
N LEU A 109 8.23 -3.60 14.37
CA LEU A 109 7.54 -2.37 14.76
C LEU A 109 8.29 -1.10 14.30
N GLU A 110 9.62 -1.13 14.28
CA GLU A 110 10.43 -0.06 13.70
C GLU A 110 10.18 0.07 12.19
N ARG A 111 10.04 -1.06 11.48
CA ARG A 111 9.68 -1.07 10.05
C ARG A 111 8.28 -0.49 9.83
N LEU A 112 7.29 -0.91 10.62
CA LEU A 112 5.94 -0.35 10.53
C LEU A 112 5.95 1.15 10.75
N TYR A 113 6.62 1.61 11.80
CA TYR A 113 6.72 3.03 12.08
C TYR A 113 7.34 3.79 10.89
N GLY A 114 8.37 3.23 10.26
CA GLY A 114 8.94 3.77 9.02
C GLY A 114 7.91 3.90 7.89
N LEU A 115 7.18 2.81 7.61
CA LEU A 115 6.12 2.80 6.60
C LEU A 115 5.01 3.83 6.89
N GLN A 116 4.63 3.99 8.16
CA GLN A 116 3.63 4.99 8.56
C GLN A 116 4.11 6.43 8.35
N VAL A 117 5.38 6.72 8.67
CA VAL A 117 5.98 8.04 8.43
C VAL A 117 6.10 8.33 6.93
N ASP A 118 6.50 7.33 6.14
CA ASP A 118 6.62 7.48 4.69
C ASP A 118 5.24 7.73 4.04
N ALA A 119 4.22 6.96 4.43
CA ALA A 119 2.85 7.18 3.98
C ALA A 119 2.33 8.56 4.40
N ARG A 120 2.60 9.00 5.65
CA ARG A 120 2.24 10.35 6.11
C ARG A 120 2.83 11.42 5.19
N ASN A 121 4.12 11.34 4.90
CA ASN A 121 4.79 12.32 4.05
C ASN A 121 4.18 12.33 2.65
N CYS A 122 3.87 11.16 2.10
CA CYS A 122 3.17 11.04 0.82
C CYS A 122 1.79 11.72 0.86
N TYR A 123 0.99 11.50 1.90
CA TYR A 123 -0.31 12.18 2.06
C TYR A 123 -0.16 13.70 2.23
N VAL A 124 0.85 14.18 2.97
CA VAL A 124 1.13 15.61 3.10
C VAL A 124 1.51 16.22 1.74
N ASP A 125 2.31 15.51 0.93
CA ASP A 125 2.67 15.92 -0.43
C ASP A 125 1.45 15.97 -1.37
N LEU A 126 0.45 15.10 -1.13
CA LEU A 126 -0.87 15.17 -1.79
C LEU A 126 -1.77 16.31 -1.27
N GLY A 127 -1.33 17.06 -0.26
CA GLY A 127 -2.01 18.23 0.27
C GLY A 127 -2.93 17.97 1.47
N PHE A 128 -2.82 16.80 2.13
CA PHE A 128 -3.52 16.53 3.38
C PHE A 128 -2.81 17.19 4.57
N ASP A 129 -3.58 17.77 5.49
CA ASP A 129 -3.04 18.33 6.73
C ASP A 129 -3.08 17.25 7.83
N LEU A 130 -1.96 16.56 8.03
CA LEU A 130 -1.84 15.47 8.99
C LEU A 130 -0.99 15.89 10.20
N PRO A 131 -1.39 15.49 11.42
CA PRO A 131 -0.60 15.77 12.62
C PRO A 131 0.80 15.17 12.49
N GLU A 132 1.77 15.76 13.20
CA GLU A 132 3.11 15.19 13.28
C GLU A 132 3.07 13.79 13.93
N PRO A 133 3.91 12.84 13.48
CA PRO A 133 3.93 11.51 14.03
C PRO A 133 4.37 11.54 15.50
N THR A 134 3.87 10.58 16.29
CA THR A 134 4.43 10.31 17.62
C THR A 134 5.89 9.84 17.51
N SER A 135 6.62 9.77 18.62
CA SER A 135 7.98 9.22 18.57
C SER A 135 7.97 7.72 18.28
N LYS A 136 9.01 7.20 17.62
CA LYS A 136 9.15 5.76 17.36
C LYS A 136 9.10 4.92 18.64
N GLU A 137 9.74 5.40 19.71
CA GLU A 137 9.73 4.73 21.02
C GLU A 137 8.31 4.68 21.59
N THR A 138 7.58 5.80 21.56
CA THR A 138 6.18 5.87 22.00
C THR A 138 5.28 4.94 21.18
N PHE A 139 5.47 4.91 19.85
CA PHE A 139 4.73 4.03 18.98
C PHE A 139 4.91 2.55 19.36
N ILE A 140 6.15 2.12 19.58
CA ILE A 140 6.49 0.74 19.95
C ILE A 140 5.89 0.39 21.32
N ASP A 141 6.03 1.29 22.30
CA ASP A 141 5.51 1.10 23.65
C ASP A 141 3.97 0.98 23.65
N GLU A 142 3.28 1.86 22.92
CA GLU A 142 1.81 1.83 22.79
C GLU A 142 1.34 0.56 22.09
N PHE A 143 2.01 0.17 21.00
CA PHE A 143 1.70 -1.05 20.26
C PHE A 143 1.83 -2.29 21.16
N GLN A 144 2.96 -2.42 21.86
CA GLN A 144 3.25 -3.58 22.72
C GLN A 144 2.37 -3.64 23.97
N SER A 145 1.91 -2.49 24.47
CA SER A 145 0.99 -2.41 25.61
C SER A 145 -0.46 -2.82 25.27
N GLY A 146 -0.76 -3.09 23.99
CA GLY A 146 -2.12 -3.33 23.51
C GLY A 146 -3.00 -2.09 23.57
N GLY A 147 -2.38 -0.91 23.66
CA GLY A 147 -3.06 0.38 23.65
C GLY A 147 -3.45 0.84 22.25
N MET A 148 -4.11 2.00 22.17
CA MET A 148 -4.23 2.70 20.89
C MET A 148 -2.87 3.29 20.54
N PHE A 149 -2.25 2.75 19.51
CA PHE A 149 -1.02 3.26 18.93
C PHE A 149 -1.34 4.19 17.76
N TRP A 150 -0.38 5.04 17.39
CA TRP A 150 -0.56 5.96 16.26
C TRP A 150 -0.76 5.24 14.92
N ASN A 151 -1.76 5.67 14.15
CA ASN A 151 -2.12 5.12 12.84
C ASN A 151 -2.39 6.26 11.84
N VAL A 152 -1.52 6.41 10.84
CA VAL A 152 -1.65 7.46 9.81
C VAL A 152 -2.93 7.34 8.97
N ILE A 153 -3.42 6.12 8.74
CA ILE A 153 -4.67 5.89 7.99
C ILE A 153 -5.87 6.38 8.79
N GLN A 154 -5.84 6.22 10.11
CA GLN A 154 -6.88 6.78 10.97
C GLN A 154 -6.88 8.31 10.90
N ASP A 155 -5.71 8.96 10.96
CA ASP A 155 -5.59 10.41 10.82
C ASP A 155 -6.09 10.90 9.45
N LEU A 156 -5.76 10.16 8.38
CA LEU A 156 -6.20 10.47 7.04
C LEU A 156 -7.72 10.28 6.87
N VAL A 157 -8.21 9.06 7.05
CA VAL A 157 -9.59 8.66 6.72
C VAL A 157 -10.59 9.29 7.68
N VAL A 158 -10.35 9.22 8.99
CA VAL A 158 -11.27 9.76 10.00
C VAL A 158 -11.13 11.27 10.10
N GLY A 159 -9.90 11.79 10.07
CA GLY A 159 -9.63 13.23 10.15
C GLY A 159 -10.23 14.01 8.98
N HIS A 160 -10.14 13.45 7.76
CA HIS A 160 -10.62 14.11 6.54
C HIS A 160 -11.97 13.60 6.03
N ARG A 161 -12.55 12.59 6.70
CA ARG A 161 -13.85 11.97 6.33
C ARG A 161 -13.90 11.54 4.86
N LEU A 162 -12.85 10.85 4.42
CA LEU A 162 -12.71 10.47 3.02
C LEU A 162 -13.77 9.43 2.63
N SER A 163 -14.42 9.64 1.48
CA SER A 163 -15.25 8.59 0.87
C SER A 163 -14.37 7.42 0.43
N GLU A 164 -14.92 6.21 0.42
CA GLU A 164 -14.24 5.00 -0.05
C GLU A 164 -13.58 5.16 -1.44
N SER A 165 -14.29 5.72 -2.42
CA SER A 165 -13.73 5.96 -3.75
C SER A 165 -12.48 6.85 -3.75
N LYS A 166 -12.40 7.80 -2.81
CA LYS A 166 -11.24 8.69 -2.68
C LYS A 166 -10.09 8.00 -1.94
N GLN A 167 -10.40 7.11 -1.01
CA GLN A 167 -9.39 6.29 -0.34
C GLN A 167 -8.68 5.38 -1.36
N ILE A 168 -9.45 4.70 -2.23
CA ILE A 168 -8.90 3.86 -3.31
C ILE A 168 -7.96 4.67 -4.21
N GLU A 169 -8.37 5.87 -4.63
CA GLU A 169 -7.54 6.76 -5.47
C GLU A 169 -6.23 7.12 -4.76
N ILE A 170 -6.30 7.49 -3.48
CA ILE A 170 -5.11 7.87 -2.70
C ILE A 170 -4.18 6.68 -2.49
N PHE A 171 -4.72 5.50 -2.16
CA PHE A 171 -3.91 4.31 -1.86
C PHE A 171 -3.26 3.70 -3.10
N GLN A 172 -3.69 4.06 -4.31
CA GLN A 172 -2.94 3.78 -5.54
C GLN A 172 -1.64 4.58 -5.65
N GLU A 173 -1.57 5.76 -5.03
CA GLU A 173 -0.39 6.63 -5.07
C GLU A 173 0.45 6.55 -3.80
N CYS A 174 -0.21 6.44 -2.64
CA CYS A 174 0.37 6.38 -1.31
C CYS A 174 -0.20 5.15 -0.56
N PRO A 175 0.42 3.97 -0.72
CA PRO A 175 -0.11 2.69 -0.21
C PRO A 175 -0.33 2.68 1.31
N ASP A 176 -1.33 1.91 1.77
CA ASP A 176 -1.62 1.73 3.20
C ASP A 176 -0.46 0.97 3.89
N PRO A 177 0.19 1.52 4.94
CA PRO A 177 1.25 0.83 5.69
C PRO A 177 0.87 -0.55 6.23
N PHE A 178 -0.40 -0.80 6.54
CA PHE A 178 -0.87 -2.05 7.13
C PHE A 178 -1.07 -3.17 6.11
N ASP A 179 -1.27 -2.85 4.83
CA ASP A 179 -1.21 -3.85 3.75
C ASP A 179 0.15 -4.56 3.75
N PHE A 180 1.16 -3.94 4.37
CA PHE A 180 2.53 -4.42 4.44
C PHE A 180 2.98 -4.82 5.86
N PHE A 181 2.12 -4.69 6.87
CA PHE A 181 2.49 -4.89 8.28
C PHE A 181 2.16 -6.27 8.82
N TRP A 182 1.01 -6.83 8.43
CA TRP A 182 0.53 -8.09 8.99
C TRP A 182 1.29 -9.31 8.46
N ARG A 183 2.44 -9.13 7.79
CA ARG A 183 3.20 -10.16 7.10
C ARG A 183 4.71 -9.93 7.14
#